data_AF-A0A7Y0KDD1-F1
#
_entry.id   AF-A0A7Y0KDD1-F1
#
_cell.length_a   1.000
_cell.length_b   1.000
_cell.length_c   1.000
_cell.angle_alpha   90.00
_cell.angle_beta   90.00
_cell.angle_gamma   90.00
#
_symmetry.space_group_name_H-M   'P 1'
#
loop_
_entity.id
_entity.type
_entity.pdbx_description
1 polymer ?
#
loop_
_entity_poly.entity_id
_entity_poly.type
_entity_poly.pdbx_seq_one_letter_code
_entity_poly.pdbx_strand_id
1 'polypeptide(L)'
;MKAYETTEVPEKKITGYQWKTLWSSTVGYAMDGLDMMILAYTLPLIIAFFGINQAQAGSLSTITLLGAVIGGIVFGVMADKYGRVRVFTWTILIFSVFTGLCAFAPNLETFAVFRFLAGLGLGGEFGIGMTLVSETWPKKYRSRATSVVAVGFQLGIVLATLTVLFVAPKFGWHGVFLAGVLPAIFAFWSRRNLKEPEIWTKLKEENKNKIAIGQLFASKETTKITIGLIIATSVQNFGFYGIMTWMPTMLASELGYDFNKTTLWTVTTIIGMIIGILIFGYLADKIGRRPSYITFLIAAAIIVWIYFQVTSMAALLLLGGVLGFFVNGMMGGYGALLAEHYNTEVRSTAENIIFNVGRAIAGFAPFIIGYISLNHSLSYALSLLSGVYILSALAFIFLIPESKDKEIV
;
A
#
# COMPACT_ATOMS: atom_id res chain seq x y z
N MET A 1 -2.78 -53.77 12.83
CA MET A 1 -2.75 -52.30 12.72
C MET A 1 -2.86 -51.95 11.25
N LYS A 2 -3.99 -51.37 10.79
CA LYS A 2 -4.09 -50.82 9.45
C LYS A 2 -3.41 -49.45 9.47
N ALA A 3 -2.37 -49.28 8.64
CA ALA A 3 -1.75 -47.99 8.42
C ALA A 3 -2.81 -47.05 7.83
N TYR A 4 -3.00 -45.89 8.46
CA TYR A 4 -3.73 -44.79 7.85
C TYR A 4 -2.87 -44.27 6.70
N GLU A 5 -3.23 -44.63 5.47
CA GLU A 5 -2.77 -43.90 4.29
C GLU A 5 -3.24 -42.45 4.44
N THR A 6 -2.30 -41.56 4.75
CA THR A 6 -2.46 -40.13 4.58
C THR A 6 -2.68 -39.90 3.10
N THR A 7 -3.95 -39.81 2.69
CA THR A 7 -4.32 -39.33 1.36
C THR A 7 -3.81 -37.90 1.27
N GLU A 8 -2.60 -37.72 0.74
CA GLU A 8 -2.12 -36.42 0.29
C GLU A 8 -3.14 -35.91 -0.72
N VAL A 9 -3.99 -34.98 -0.28
CA VAL A 9 -4.92 -34.28 -1.17
C VAL A 9 -4.03 -33.66 -2.26
N PRO A 10 -4.19 -34.07 -3.54
CA PRO A 10 -3.29 -33.65 -4.60
C PRO A 10 -3.28 -32.13 -4.64
N GLU A 11 -2.08 -31.56 -4.60
CA GLU A 11 -1.85 -30.12 -4.55
C GLU A 11 -2.56 -29.49 -5.76
N LYS A 12 -3.72 -28.84 -5.53
CA LYS A 12 -4.51 -28.25 -6.61
C LYS A 12 -3.62 -27.24 -7.35
N LYS A 13 -3.30 -27.55 -8.61
CA LYS A 13 -2.55 -26.64 -9.49
C LYS A 13 -3.25 -25.28 -9.50
N ILE A 14 -2.46 -24.20 -9.35
CA ILE A 14 -2.97 -22.84 -9.46
C ILE A 14 -3.58 -22.65 -10.85
N THR A 15 -4.85 -22.26 -10.87
CA THR A 15 -5.64 -22.12 -12.10
C THR A 15 -5.30 -20.81 -12.82
N GLY A 16 -5.56 -20.76 -14.13
CA GLY A 16 -5.43 -19.50 -14.90
C GLY A 16 -6.31 -18.36 -14.35
N TYR A 17 -7.43 -18.71 -13.72
CA TYR A 17 -8.31 -17.73 -13.08
C TYR A 17 -7.66 -17.07 -11.86
N GLN A 18 -6.97 -17.83 -11.01
CA GLN A 18 -6.23 -17.31 -9.85
C GLN A 18 -5.08 -16.38 -10.29
N TRP A 19 -4.40 -16.70 -11.38
CA TRP A 19 -3.40 -15.80 -11.97
C TRP A 19 -4.03 -14.51 -12.50
N LYS A 20 -5.23 -14.60 -13.09
CA LYS A 20 -5.95 -13.43 -13.58
C LYS A 20 -6.39 -12.50 -12.44
N THR A 21 -6.92 -13.02 -11.35
CA THR A 21 -7.30 -12.21 -10.17
C THR A 21 -6.07 -11.54 -9.55
N LEU A 22 -4.95 -12.26 -9.51
CA LEU A 22 -3.67 -11.72 -9.06
C LEU A 22 -3.21 -10.54 -9.92
N TRP A 23 -3.07 -10.74 -11.23
CA TRP A 23 -2.59 -9.69 -12.14
C TRP A 23 -3.52 -8.49 -12.18
N SER A 24 -4.84 -8.70 -12.18
CA SER A 24 -5.80 -7.60 -12.11
C SER A 24 -5.66 -6.77 -10.82
N SER A 25 -5.32 -7.42 -9.70
CA SER A 25 -5.14 -6.75 -8.41
C SER A 25 -3.80 -6.03 -8.33
N THR A 26 -2.73 -6.65 -8.82
CA THR A 26 -1.40 -6.04 -8.96
C THR A 26 -1.44 -4.80 -9.84
N VAL A 27 -2.12 -4.86 -10.99
CA VAL A 27 -2.29 -3.70 -11.88
C VAL A 27 -3.09 -2.60 -11.19
N GLY A 28 -4.18 -2.93 -10.51
CA GLY A 28 -4.95 -1.96 -9.72
C GLY A 28 -4.09 -1.21 -8.71
N TYR A 29 -3.30 -1.96 -7.92
CA TYR A 29 -2.42 -1.34 -6.92
C TYR A 29 -1.21 -0.60 -7.54
N ALA A 30 -0.77 -1.00 -8.73
CA ALA A 30 0.20 -0.21 -9.50
C ALA A 30 -0.37 1.14 -9.94
N MET A 31 -1.67 1.21 -10.25
CA MET A 31 -2.30 2.49 -10.58
C MET A 31 -2.41 3.41 -9.36
N ASP A 32 -2.60 2.86 -8.16
CA ASP A 32 -2.52 3.63 -6.91
C ASP A 32 -1.14 4.27 -6.75
N GLY A 33 -0.07 3.48 -6.89
CA GLY A 33 1.31 3.98 -6.84
C GLY A 33 1.63 5.01 -7.94
N LEU A 34 1.09 4.81 -9.14
CA LEU A 34 1.24 5.75 -10.26
C LEU A 34 0.62 7.11 -9.92
N ASP A 35 -0.67 7.12 -9.55
CA ASP A 35 -1.44 8.34 -9.28
C ASP A 35 -0.81 9.19 -8.17
N MET A 36 -0.42 8.55 -7.06
CA MET A 36 0.21 9.25 -5.95
C MET A 36 1.52 9.93 -6.38
N MET A 37 2.34 9.26 -7.19
CA MET A 37 3.65 9.77 -7.56
C MET A 37 3.61 10.80 -8.69
N ILE A 38 2.67 10.71 -9.64
CA ILE A 38 2.55 11.75 -10.66
C ILE A 38 2.22 13.12 -10.05
N LEU A 39 1.38 13.18 -9.00
CA LEU A 39 1.14 14.42 -8.28
C LEU A 39 2.43 14.92 -7.63
N ALA A 40 3.13 14.06 -6.89
CA ALA A 40 4.35 14.43 -6.18
C ALA A 40 5.44 14.96 -7.12
N TYR A 41 5.65 14.30 -8.26
CA TYR A 41 6.70 14.65 -9.22
C TYR A 41 6.34 15.85 -10.11
N THR A 42 5.06 16.14 -10.34
CA THR A 42 4.64 17.31 -11.13
C THR A 42 4.34 18.54 -10.27
N LEU A 43 4.41 18.44 -8.94
CA LEU A 43 4.09 19.52 -8.02
C LEU A 43 4.82 20.84 -8.32
N PRO A 44 6.13 20.87 -8.68
CA PRO A 44 6.80 22.11 -9.04
C PRO A 44 6.18 22.83 -10.26
N LEU A 45 5.71 22.06 -11.25
CA LEU A 45 5.05 22.61 -12.45
C LEU A 45 3.66 23.18 -12.10
N ILE A 46 2.95 22.53 -11.19
CA ILE A 46 1.63 22.96 -10.69
C ILE A 46 1.77 24.26 -9.87
N ILE A 47 2.79 24.33 -9.01
CA ILE A 47 3.14 25.54 -8.23
C ILE A 47 3.36 26.73 -9.18
N ALA A 48 4.20 26.54 -10.20
CA ALA A 48 4.51 27.58 -11.19
C ALA A 48 3.26 27.99 -11.99
N PHE A 49 2.38 27.05 -12.32
CA PHE A 49 1.17 27.32 -13.12
C PHE A 49 0.10 28.09 -12.34
N PHE A 50 -0.23 27.66 -11.11
CA PHE A 50 -1.26 28.33 -10.30
C PHE A 50 -0.74 29.50 -9.46
N GLY A 51 0.58 29.71 -9.39
CA GLY A 51 1.18 30.75 -8.54
C GLY A 51 0.94 30.52 -7.05
N ILE A 52 0.83 29.26 -6.63
CA ILE A 52 0.49 28.87 -5.26
C ILE A 52 1.74 28.67 -4.42
N ASN A 53 1.61 28.77 -3.10
CA ASN A 53 2.74 28.49 -2.20
C ASN A 53 2.89 26.98 -1.91
N GLN A 54 4.01 26.63 -1.26
CA GLN A 54 4.33 25.25 -0.87
C GLN A 54 3.25 24.59 0.02
N ALA A 55 2.63 25.36 0.93
CA ALA A 55 1.60 24.83 1.83
C ALA A 55 0.31 24.48 1.07
N GLN A 56 -0.11 25.34 0.14
CA GLN A 56 -1.23 25.07 -0.76
C GLN A 56 -0.95 23.85 -1.63
N ALA A 57 0.26 23.73 -2.18
CA ALA A 57 0.66 22.58 -2.98
C ALA A 57 0.65 21.27 -2.17
N GLY A 58 1.20 21.28 -0.95
CA GLY A 58 1.18 20.12 -0.06
C GLY A 58 -0.24 19.69 0.34
N SER A 59 -1.17 20.64 0.48
CA SER A 59 -2.56 20.33 0.83
C SER A 59 -3.28 19.45 -0.20
N LEU A 60 -2.84 19.45 -1.47
CA LEU A 60 -3.41 18.61 -2.53
C LEU A 60 -3.19 17.11 -2.25
N SER A 61 -2.01 16.75 -1.74
CA SER A 61 -1.71 15.39 -1.31
C SER A 61 -2.59 14.98 -0.12
N THR A 62 -2.74 15.88 0.85
CA THR A 62 -3.62 15.64 2.02
C THR A 62 -5.08 15.45 1.61
N ILE A 63 -5.59 16.28 0.71
CA ILE A 63 -6.97 16.18 0.21
C ILE A 63 -7.19 14.85 -0.53
N THR A 64 -6.21 14.39 -1.30
CA THR A 64 -6.25 13.06 -1.93
C THR A 64 -6.34 11.95 -0.87
N LEU A 65 -5.50 12.03 0.16
CA LEU A 65 -5.48 11.02 1.24
C LEU A 65 -6.78 11.01 2.05
N LEU A 66 -7.38 12.18 2.31
CA LEU A 66 -8.71 12.27 2.93
C LEU A 66 -9.77 11.58 2.07
N GLY A 67 -9.72 11.81 0.76
CA GLY A 67 -10.51 11.05 -0.21
C GLY A 67 -10.27 9.54 -0.05
N ALA A 68 -9.02 9.09 -0.01
CA ALA A 68 -8.70 7.67 0.13
C ALA A 68 -9.23 7.04 1.44
N VAL A 69 -9.23 7.77 2.55
CA VAL A 69 -9.80 7.29 3.81
C VAL A 69 -11.30 7.09 3.69
N ILE A 70 -12.02 8.11 3.23
CA ILE A 70 -13.48 8.06 3.06
C ILE A 70 -13.85 6.99 2.03
N GLY A 71 -13.09 6.94 0.94
CA GLY A 71 -13.20 5.95 -0.12
C GLY A 71 -13.03 4.53 0.39
N GLY A 72 -11.99 4.26 1.18
CA GLY A 72 -11.75 2.95 1.76
C GLY A 72 -12.90 2.48 2.66
N ILE A 73 -13.47 3.38 3.46
CA ILE A 73 -14.63 3.06 4.30
C ILE A 73 -15.84 2.74 3.40
N VAL A 74 -16.17 3.63 2.46
CA VAL A 74 -17.37 3.53 1.62
C VAL A 74 -17.29 2.34 0.66
N PHE A 75 -16.20 2.23 -0.10
CA PHE A 75 -16.00 1.16 -1.08
C PHE A 75 -15.70 -0.19 -0.44
N GLY A 76 -15.07 -0.25 0.74
CA GLY A 76 -14.92 -1.49 1.49
C GLY A 76 -16.27 -2.10 1.89
N VAL A 77 -17.16 -1.30 2.48
CA VAL A 77 -18.53 -1.72 2.84
C VAL A 77 -19.34 -2.10 1.60
N MET A 78 -19.22 -1.30 0.52
CA MET A 78 -19.91 -1.62 -0.73
C MET A 78 -19.39 -2.91 -1.35
N ALA A 79 -18.09 -3.23 -1.27
CA ALA A 79 -17.52 -4.44 -1.81
C ALA A 79 -18.01 -5.70 -1.07
N ASP A 80 -18.22 -5.59 0.25
CA ASP A 80 -18.91 -6.62 1.04
C ASP A 80 -20.37 -6.77 0.62
N LYS A 81 -21.07 -5.68 0.30
CA LYS A 81 -22.51 -5.68 0.00
C LYS A 81 -22.86 -6.09 -1.43
N TYR A 82 -22.15 -5.52 -2.40
CA TYR A 82 -22.51 -5.56 -3.82
C TYR A 82 -21.61 -6.47 -4.64
N GLY A 83 -20.45 -6.87 -4.11
CA GLY A 83 -19.48 -7.76 -4.76
C GLY A 83 -18.08 -7.15 -4.83
N ARG A 84 -17.06 -7.99 -4.68
CA ARG A 84 -15.63 -7.61 -4.76
C ARG A 84 -15.32 -7.03 -6.12
N VAL A 85 -15.55 -7.80 -7.18
CA VAL A 85 -15.15 -7.45 -8.55
C VAL A 85 -15.91 -6.24 -9.04
N ARG A 86 -17.21 -6.18 -8.76
CA ARG A 86 -18.04 -5.05 -9.18
C ARG A 86 -17.54 -3.74 -8.58
N VAL A 87 -17.35 -3.71 -7.27
CA VAL A 87 -16.93 -2.48 -6.58
C VAL A 87 -15.49 -2.13 -6.89
N PHE A 88 -14.61 -3.14 -7.05
CA PHE A 88 -13.26 -2.94 -7.57
C PHE A 88 -13.31 -2.24 -8.95
N THR A 89 -14.23 -2.62 -9.82
CA THR A 89 -14.37 -1.96 -11.13
C THR A 89 -14.84 -0.51 -11.01
N TRP A 90 -15.69 -0.20 -10.04
CA TRP A 90 -16.14 1.17 -9.80
C TRP A 90 -15.03 2.07 -9.28
N THR A 91 -14.24 1.60 -8.31
CA THR A 91 -13.14 2.37 -7.72
C THR A 91 -12.13 2.79 -8.78
N ILE A 92 -11.79 1.88 -9.69
CA ILE A 92 -10.84 2.20 -10.77
C ILE A 92 -11.36 3.23 -11.75
N LEU A 93 -12.63 3.13 -12.14
CA LEU A 93 -13.23 4.11 -13.03
C LEU A 93 -13.28 5.49 -12.37
N ILE A 94 -13.69 5.55 -11.10
CA ILE A 94 -13.78 6.80 -10.35
C ILE A 94 -12.41 7.44 -10.26
N PHE A 95 -11.38 6.73 -9.76
CA PHE A 95 -10.09 7.38 -9.60
C PHE A 95 -9.54 7.83 -10.96
N SER A 96 -9.61 6.98 -11.98
CA SER A 96 -8.97 7.24 -13.27
C SER A 96 -9.59 8.39 -14.03
N VAL A 97 -10.92 8.50 -13.98
CA VAL A 97 -11.65 9.63 -14.58
C VAL A 97 -11.23 10.93 -13.88
N PHE A 98 -11.23 10.97 -12.55
CA PHE A 98 -10.89 12.20 -11.83
C PHE A 98 -9.40 12.55 -11.88
N THR A 99 -8.50 11.56 -11.97
CA THR A 99 -7.08 11.78 -12.29
C THR A 99 -6.93 12.41 -13.66
N GLY A 100 -7.63 11.91 -14.68
CA GLY A 100 -7.62 12.52 -16.02
C GLY A 100 -8.20 13.94 -16.03
N LEU A 101 -9.29 14.17 -15.30
CA LEU A 101 -9.92 15.48 -15.20
C LEU A 101 -9.03 16.54 -14.52
N CYS A 102 -8.06 16.13 -13.68
CA CYS A 102 -7.06 17.05 -13.13
C CYS A 102 -6.32 17.82 -14.24
N ALA A 103 -6.07 17.19 -15.39
CA ALA A 103 -5.43 17.81 -16.54
C ALA A 103 -6.23 18.93 -17.21
N PHE A 104 -7.48 19.17 -16.79
CA PHE A 104 -8.32 20.23 -17.30
C PHE A 104 -8.77 21.21 -16.21
N ALA A 105 -8.21 21.11 -15.00
CA ALA A 105 -8.60 21.96 -13.89
C ALA A 105 -8.18 23.43 -14.14
N PRO A 106 -9.13 24.38 -14.19
CA PRO A 106 -8.82 25.78 -14.49
C PRO A 106 -8.25 26.55 -13.28
N ASN A 107 -8.45 26.04 -12.07
CA ASN A 107 -8.00 26.65 -10.82
C ASN A 107 -7.69 25.58 -9.76
N LEU A 108 -7.02 26.00 -8.68
CA LEU A 108 -6.59 25.13 -7.60
C LEU A 108 -7.76 24.39 -6.91
N GLU A 109 -8.88 25.06 -6.69
CA GLU A 109 -10.04 24.49 -6.00
C GLU A 109 -10.64 23.33 -6.79
N THR A 110 -10.80 23.51 -8.11
CA THR A 110 -11.28 22.45 -9.00
C THR A 110 -10.30 21.29 -9.04
N PHE A 111 -8.99 21.58 -9.11
CA PHE A 111 -7.97 20.55 -9.04
C PHE A 111 -8.04 19.77 -7.72
N ALA A 112 -8.21 20.46 -6.59
CA ALA A 112 -8.35 19.86 -5.27
C ALA A 112 -9.60 18.97 -5.16
N VAL A 113 -10.74 19.40 -5.72
CA VAL A 113 -11.96 18.57 -5.79
C VAL A 113 -11.71 17.31 -6.62
N PHE A 114 -11.08 17.41 -7.79
CA PHE A 114 -10.73 16.23 -8.58
C PHE A 114 -9.75 15.31 -7.85
N ARG A 115 -8.77 15.85 -7.12
CA ARG A 115 -7.87 15.05 -6.26
C ARG A 115 -8.60 14.35 -5.14
N PHE A 116 -9.57 15.00 -4.50
CA PHE A 116 -10.41 14.37 -3.48
C PHE A 116 -11.21 13.20 -4.05
N LEU A 117 -11.86 13.40 -5.20
CA LEU A 117 -12.68 12.38 -5.87
C LEU A 117 -11.82 11.25 -6.43
N ALA A 118 -10.61 11.55 -6.92
CA ALA A 118 -9.62 10.53 -7.29
C ALA A 118 -9.22 9.70 -6.06
N GLY A 119 -8.92 10.38 -4.96
CA GLY A 119 -8.68 9.78 -3.65
C GLY A 119 -9.78 8.81 -3.23
N LEU A 120 -11.06 9.17 -3.35
CA LEU A 120 -12.18 8.28 -3.04
C LEU A 120 -12.07 6.93 -3.76
N GLY A 121 -11.73 6.93 -5.05
CA GLY A 121 -11.52 5.68 -5.79
C GLY A 121 -10.28 4.92 -5.31
N LEU A 122 -9.16 5.60 -5.11
CA LEU A 122 -7.91 4.98 -4.63
C LEU A 122 -8.07 4.25 -3.30
N GLY A 123 -8.91 4.78 -2.42
CA GLY A 123 -9.18 4.23 -1.10
C GLY A 123 -9.64 2.77 -1.11
N GLY A 124 -10.37 2.35 -2.15
CA GLY A 124 -10.89 0.98 -2.27
C GLY A 124 -9.96 -0.01 -3.00
N GLU A 125 -8.93 0.46 -3.69
CA GLU A 125 -8.14 -0.40 -4.59
C GLU A 125 -7.30 -1.42 -3.83
N PHE A 126 -6.60 -1.00 -2.77
CA PHE A 126 -5.73 -1.91 -2.02
C PHE A 126 -6.52 -3.03 -1.34
N GLY A 127 -7.52 -2.69 -0.52
CA GLY A 127 -8.23 -3.68 0.28
C GLY A 127 -9.12 -4.58 -0.56
N ILE A 128 -9.80 -4.07 -1.59
CA ILE A 128 -10.63 -4.96 -2.43
C ILE A 128 -9.74 -5.92 -3.24
N GLY A 129 -8.61 -5.44 -3.78
CA GLY A 129 -7.65 -6.28 -4.50
C GLY A 129 -7.01 -7.35 -3.62
N MET A 130 -6.58 -6.99 -2.40
CA MET A 130 -6.03 -7.93 -1.43
C MET A 130 -7.05 -9.00 -1.02
N THR A 131 -8.30 -8.60 -0.78
CA THR A 131 -9.41 -9.51 -0.46
C THR A 131 -9.69 -10.47 -1.62
N LEU A 132 -9.76 -9.96 -2.86
CA LEU A 132 -10.02 -10.78 -4.04
C LEU A 132 -8.94 -11.86 -4.23
N VAL A 133 -7.67 -11.52 -4.01
CA VAL A 133 -6.57 -12.47 -4.13
C VAL A 133 -6.55 -13.46 -2.96
N SER A 134 -6.75 -12.99 -1.73
CA SER A 134 -6.72 -13.85 -0.54
C SER A 134 -7.88 -14.85 -0.47
N GLU A 135 -9.05 -14.51 -1.02
CA GLU A 135 -10.22 -15.39 -1.13
C GLU A 135 -10.12 -16.38 -2.30
N THR A 136 -9.31 -16.09 -3.32
CA THR A 136 -9.19 -16.96 -4.50
C THR A 136 -7.95 -17.86 -4.46
N TRP A 137 -6.90 -17.49 -3.74
CA TRP A 137 -5.65 -18.26 -3.66
C TRP A 137 -5.62 -19.26 -2.50
N PRO A 138 -4.90 -20.41 -2.65
CA PRO A 138 -4.80 -21.40 -1.59
C PRO A 138 -4.08 -20.87 -0.36
N LYS A 139 -4.48 -21.33 0.84
CA LYS A 139 -3.91 -20.91 2.14
C LYS A 139 -2.38 -20.96 2.19
N LYS A 140 -1.79 -22.00 1.59
CA LYS A 140 -0.32 -22.24 1.54
C LYS A 140 0.47 -21.18 0.77
N TYR A 141 -0.16 -20.47 -0.16
CA TYR A 141 0.49 -19.49 -1.05
C TYR A 141 -0.09 -18.08 -0.91
N ARG A 142 -0.94 -17.87 0.09
CA ARG A 142 -1.73 -16.65 0.24
C ARG A 142 -0.85 -15.43 0.47
N SER A 143 0.20 -15.53 1.29
CA SER A 143 1.13 -14.41 1.48
C SER A 143 1.98 -14.17 0.24
N ARG A 144 2.44 -15.21 -0.46
CA ARG A 144 3.13 -15.00 -1.75
C ARG A 144 2.26 -14.27 -2.77
N ALA A 145 0.99 -14.64 -2.88
CA ALA A 145 0.07 -14.01 -3.82
C ALA A 145 -0.18 -12.54 -3.46
N THR A 146 -0.50 -12.25 -2.20
CA THR A 146 -0.70 -10.87 -1.72
C THR A 146 0.58 -10.03 -1.78
N SER A 147 1.77 -10.62 -1.62
CA SER A 147 3.05 -9.97 -1.92
C SER A 147 3.18 -9.54 -3.37
N VAL A 148 2.78 -10.36 -4.34
CA VAL A 148 2.82 -9.96 -5.76
C VAL A 148 1.84 -8.81 -6.04
N VAL A 149 0.72 -8.72 -5.32
CA VAL A 149 -0.14 -7.52 -5.36
C VAL A 149 0.62 -6.31 -4.83
N ALA A 150 1.25 -6.41 -3.67
CA ALA A 150 1.97 -5.31 -3.03
C ALA A 150 3.14 -4.76 -3.88
N VAL A 151 3.82 -5.61 -4.66
CA VAL A 151 4.83 -5.19 -5.65
C VAL A 151 4.25 -4.22 -6.67
N GLY A 152 2.95 -4.33 -6.98
CA GLY A 152 2.23 -3.44 -7.89
C GLY A 152 2.51 -1.97 -7.61
N PHE A 153 2.40 -1.52 -6.36
CA PHE A 153 2.64 -0.12 -5.99
C PHE A 153 4.04 0.36 -6.37
N GLN A 154 5.08 -0.47 -6.17
CA GLN A 154 6.45 -0.14 -6.56
C GLN A 154 6.62 -0.02 -8.07
N LEU A 155 5.96 -0.90 -8.83
CA LEU A 155 5.91 -0.79 -10.29
C LEU A 155 5.17 0.48 -10.72
N GLY A 156 4.13 0.87 -10.00
CA GLY A 156 3.42 2.14 -10.17
C GLY A 156 4.31 3.37 -10.03
N ILE A 157 5.15 3.40 -8.99
CA ILE A 157 6.14 4.47 -8.77
C ILE A 157 7.09 4.56 -9.97
N VAL A 158 7.63 3.43 -10.42
CA VAL A 158 8.53 3.38 -11.59
C VAL A 158 7.81 3.90 -12.85
N LEU A 159 6.57 3.46 -13.08
CA LEU A 159 5.76 3.95 -14.20
C LEU A 159 5.50 5.46 -14.10
N ALA A 160 5.29 6.01 -12.92
CA ALA A 160 5.10 7.45 -12.72
C ALA A 160 6.36 8.24 -13.06
N THR A 161 7.52 7.76 -12.60
CA THR A 161 8.83 8.35 -12.93
C THR A 161 9.04 8.39 -14.44
N LEU A 162 8.80 7.27 -15.13
CA LEU A 162 8.94 7.20 -16.59
C LEU A 162 7.94 8.11 -17.30
N THR A 163 6.69 8.14 -16.82
CA THR A 163 5.65 9.00 -17.39
C THR A 163 6.05 10.47 -17.28
N VAL A 164 6.47 10.93 -16.10
CA VAL A 164 6.92 12.31 -15.90
C VAL A 164 8.15 12.61 -16.75
N LEU A 165 9.14 11.72 -16.77
CA LEU A 165 10.38 11.91 -17.53
C LEU A 165 10.14 12.12 -19.03
N PHE A 166 9.23 11.34 -19.64
CA PHE A 166 9.00 11.38 -21.08
C PHE A 166 7.86 12.31 -21.52
N VAL A 167 6.87 12.54 -20.65
CA VAL A 167 5.65 13.30 -20.98
C VAL A 167 5.75 14.75 -20.51
N ALA A 168 6.23 15.00 -19.29
CA ALA A 168 6.23 16.35 -18.71
C ALA A 168 7.03 17.39 -19.52
N PRO A 169 8.22 17.07 -20.09
CA PRO A 169 8.97 18.04 -20.89
C PRO A 169 8.25 18.51 -22.17
N LYS A 170 7.34 17.69 -22.70
CA LYS A 170 6.64 17.95 -23.98
C LYS A 170 5.24 18.51 -23.77
N PHE A 171 4.54 18.01 -22.76
CA PHE A 171 3.11 18.25 -22.55
C PHE A 171 2.78 18.83 -21.17
N GLY A 172 3.80 19.19 -20.39
CA GLY A 172 3.64 19.73 -19.04
C GLY A 172 2.97 18.74 -18.08
N TRP A 173 2.51 19.27 -16.94
CA TRP A 173 1.82 18.47 -15.94
C TRP A 173 0.46 17.95 -16.44
N HIS A 174 -0.26 18.72 -17.27
CA HIS A 174 -1.52 18.30 -17.86
C HIS A 174 -1.38 16.97 -18.63
N GLY A 175 -0.36 16.85 -19.48
CA GLY A 175 -0.10 15.61 -20.22
C GLY A 175 0.21 14.41 -19.33
N VAL A 176 0.89 14.62 -18.20
CA VAL A 176 1.19 13.55 -17.23
C VAL A 176 -0.10 13.00 -16.61
N PHE A 177 -1.03 13.87 -16.19
CA PHE A 177 -2.31 13.42 -15.64
C PHE A 177 -3.19 12.70 -16.67
N LEU A 178 -3.16 13.13 -17.94
CA LEU A 178 -3.83 12.40 -19.03
C LEU A 178 -3.20 11.03 -19.29
N ALA A 179 -1.86 10.94 -19.30
CA ALA A 179 -1.16 9.67 -19.45
C ALA A 179 -1.46 8.72 -18.27
N GLY A 180 -1.71 9.26 -17.08
CA GLY A 180 -2.14 8.51 -15.89
C GLY A 180 -3.45 7.73 -16.07
N VAL A 181 -4.30 8.10 -17.05
CA VAL A 181 -5.55 7.40 -17.35
C VAL A 181 -5.31 6.11 -18.16
N LEU A 182 -4.26 6.07 -18.99
CA LEU A 182 -4.05 4.98 -19.95
C LEU A 182 -3.95 3.60 -19.30
N PRO A 183 -3.16 3.39 -18.24
CA PRO A 183 -3.06 2.05 -17.66
C PRO A 183 -4.28 1.68 -16.80
N ALA A 184 -5.17 2.62 -16.46
CA ALA A 184 -6.46 2.29 -15.89
C ALA A 184 -7.45 1.69 -16.90
N ILE A 185 -7.36 2.05 -18.18
CA ILE A 185 -8.13 1.38 -19.24
C ILE A 185 -7.74 -0.10 -19.29
N PHE A 186 -6.44 -0.40 -19.18
CA PHE A 186 -5.94 -1.77 -19.11
C PHE A 186 -6.47 -2.50 -17.87
N ALA A 187 -6.47 -1.83 -16.71
CA ALA A 187 -7.00 -2.40 -15.48
C ALA A 187 -8.51 -2.70 -15.58
N PHE A 188 -9.32 -1.80 -16.14
CA PHE A 188 -10.73 -2.04 -16.45
C PHE A 188 -10.91 -3.25 -17.38
N TRP A 189 -10.12 -3.33 -18.46
CA TRP A 189 -10.16 -4.45 -19.39
C TRP A 189 -9.81 -5.78 -18.70
N SER A 190 -8.81 -5.78 -17.83
CA SER A 190 -8.42 -6.97 -17.05
C SER A 190 -9.54 -7.51 -16.15
N ARG A 191 -10.44 -6.62 -15.70
CA ARG A 191 -11.55 -6.93 -14.79
C ARG A 191 -12.81 -7.46 -15.50
N ARG A 192 -12.96 -7.25 -16.81
CA ARG A 192 -14.19 -7.52 -17.57
C ARG A 192 -14.70 -8.96 -17.51
N ASN A 193 -13.83 -9.95 -17.29
CA ASN A 193 -14.25 -11.36 -17.10
C ASN A 193 -13.79 -11.94 -15.77
N LEU A 194 -13.69 -11.11 -14.73
CA LEU A 194 -13.56 -11.59 -13.36
C LEU A 194 -14.95 -11.93 -12.81
N LYS A 195 -15.02 -13.02 -12.05
CA LYS A 195 -16.21 -13.47 -11.33
C LYS A 195 -16.06 -13.14 -9.86
N GLU A 196 -17.18 -12.96 -9.18
CA GLU A 196 -17.14 -12.82 -7.72
C GLU A 196 -16.59 -14.10 -7.09
N PRO A 197 -15.80 -14.01 -6.00
CA PRO A 197 -15.29 -15.18 -5.30
C PRO A 197 -16.41 -16.14 -4.89
N GLU A 198 -16.15 -17.45 -4.98
CA GLU A 198 -17.13 -18.47 -4.62
C GLU A 198 -17.57 -18.35 -3.15
N ILE A 199 -16.65 -18.00 -2.25
CA ILE A 199 -16.92 -17.82 -0.82
C ILE A 199 -17.93 -16.67 -0.61
N TRP A 200 -17.71 -15.52 -1.24
CA TRP A 200 -18.64 -14.39 -1.17
C TRP A 200 -20.01 -14.72 -1.80
N THR A 201 -20.01 -15.45 -2.92
CA THR A 201 -21.25 -15.83 -3.62
C THR A 201 -22.12 -16.74 -2.75
N LYS A 202 -21.53 -17.73 -2.08
CA LYS A 202 -22.24 -18.63 -1.14
C LYS A 202 -22.84 -17.87 0.05
N LEU A 203 -22.10 -16.95 0.66
CA LEU A 203 -22.60 -16.16 1.80
C LEU A 203 -23.78 -15.26 1.42
N LYS A 204 -23.76 -14.74 0.19
CA LYS A 204 -24.88 -13.97 -0.35
C LYS A 204 -26.12 -14.85 -0.57
N GLU A 205 -25.95 -16.06 -1.11
CA GLU A 205 -27.04 -17.02 -1.28
C GLU A 205 -27.65 -17.44 0.08
N GLU A 206 -26.83 -17.56 1.12
CA GLU A 206 -27.26 -17.90 2.48
C GLU A 206 -27.89 -16.71 3.26
N ASN A 207 -28.00 -15.52 2.66
CA ASN A 207 -28.45 -14.28 3.33
C ASN A 207 -27.67 -13.93 4.61
N LYS A 208 -26.41 -14.36 4.73
CA LYS A 208 -25.54 -14.08 5.89
C LYS A 208 -24.81 -12.75 5.81
N ASN A 209 -25.01 -11.95 4.75
CA ASN A 209 -24.36 -10.66 4.53
C ASN A 209 -24.89 -9.52 5.43
N LYS A 210 -24.93 -9.70 6.76
CA LYS A 210 -25.16 -8.62 7.72
C LYS A 210 -23.87 -7.84 7.95
N ILE A 211 -23.60 -6.91 7.05
CA ILE A 211 -22.39 -6.08 7.09
C ILE A 211 -22.56 -4.99 8.13
N ALA A 212 -21.67 -4.99 9.12
CA ALA A 212 -21.60 -3.92 10.10
C ALA A 212 -20.13 -3.63 10.42
N ILE A 213 -19.71 -2.37 10.23
CA ILE A 213 -18.38 -1.89 10.63
C ILE A 213 -18.10 -2.22 12.12
N GLY A 214 -19.15 -2.24 12.94
CA GLY A 214 -19.07 -2.65 14.35
C GLY A 214 -18.52 -4.07 14.57
N GLN A 215 -18.50 -4.94 13.57
CA GLN A 215 -17.88 -6.27 13.68
C GLN A 215 -16.36 -6.21 13.92
N LEU A 216 -15.69 -5.14 13.48
CA LEU A 216 -14.27 -4.87 13.78
C LEU A 216 -14.02 -4.71 15.29
N PHE A 217 -15.07 -4.41 16.05
CA PHE A 217 -15.03 -4.15 17.48
C PHE A 217 -16.03 -4.99 18.27
N ALA A 218 -16.54 -6.08 17.68
CA ALA A 218 -17.61 -6.89 18.27
C ALA A 218 -17.17 -7.62 19.57
N SER A 219 -15.87 -7.89 19.71
CA SER A 219 -15.33 -8.52 20.91
C SER A 219 -14.04 -7.82 21.37
N LYS A 220 -13.65 -8.05 22.63
CA LYS A 220 -12.38 -7.58 23.17
C LYS A 220 -11.19 -8.11 22.36
N GLU A 221 -11.27 -9.32 21.83
CA GLU A 221 -10.22 -9.93 21.01
C GLU A 221 -10.13 -9.27 19.64
N THR A 222 -11.25 -9.18 18.91
CA THR A 222 -11.29 -8.53 17.59
C THR A 222 -10.88 -7.07 17.68
N THR A 223 -11.28 -6.35 18.75
CA THR A 223 -10.86 -4.96 19.00
C THR A 223 -9.35 -4.84 19.17
N LYS A 224 -8.72 -5.74 19.94
CA LYS A 224 -7.26 -5.77 20.10
C LYS A 224 -6.57 -6.00 18.75
N ILE A 225 -7.07 -6.95 17.96
CA ILE A 225 -6.54 -7.25 16.62
C ILE A 225 -6.68 -6.03 15.71
N THR A 226 -7.84 -5.38 15.67
CA THR A 226 -8.09 -4.16 14.88
C THR A 226 -7.13 -3.04 15.26
N ILE A 227 -6.98 -2.75 16.55
CA ILE A 227 -6.05 -1.72 17.05
C ILE A 227 -4.61 -2.09 16.71
N GLY A 228 -4.21 -3.35 16.94
CA GLY A 228 -2.87 -3.83 16.60
C GLY A 228 -2.54 -3.69 15.12
N LEU A 229 -3.48 -4.03 14.24
CA LEU A 229 -3.31 -3.91 12.79
C LEU A 229 -3.35 -2.45 12.30
N ILE A 230 -4.13 -1.58 12.94
CA ILE A 230 -4.06 -0.13 12.67
C ILE A 230 -2.68 0.41 13.05
N ILE A 231 -2.13 0.02 14.21
CA ILE A 231 -0.76 0.41 14.61
C ILE A 231 0.23 -0.12 13.57
N ALA A 232 0.17 -1.40 13.21
CA ALA A 232 1.10 -2.01 12.27
C ALA A 232 1.08 -1.34 10.89
N THR A 233 -0.11 -1.13 10.32
CA THR A 233 -0.27 -0.44 9.02
C THR A 233 0.08 1.05 9.10
N SER A 234 -0.13 1.71 10.25
CA SER A 234 0.33 3.08 10.48
C SER A 234 1.86 3.14 10.43
N VAL A 235 2.54 2.30 11.22
CA VAL A 235 4.01 2.25 11.26
C VAL A 235 4.60 1.93 9.89
N GLN A 236 4.01 0.96 9.18
CA GLN A 236 4.41 0.60 7.84
C GLN A 236 4.38 1.79 6.88
N ASN A 237 3.23 2.47 6.79
CA ASN A 237 3.08 3.62 5.91
C ASN A 237 3.91 4.81 6.39
N PHE A 238 4.05 5.02 7.70
CA PHE A 238 4.80 6.12 8.29
C PHE A 238 6.28 6.00 7.94
N GLY A 239 6.83 4.80 8.07
CA GLY A 239 8.18 4.46 7.66
C GLY A 239 8.42 4.69 6.18
N PHE A 240 7.53 4.20 5.32
CA PHE A 240 7.60 4.38 3.87
C PHE A 240 7.55 5.87 3.49
N TYR A 241 6.51 6.60 3.90
CA TYR A 241 6.34 8.01 3.53
C TYR A 241 7.44 8.88 4.13
N GLY A 242 7.84 8.64 5.38
CA GLY A 242 8.92 9.39 6.03
C GLY A 242 10.24 9.27 5.28
N ILE A 243 10.68 8.04 5.01
CA ILE A 243 11.93 7.78 4.29
C ILE A 243 11.83 8.27 2.84
N MET A 244 10.79 7.90 2.09
CA MET A 244 10.71 8.26 0.67
C MET A 244 10.56 9.77 0.43
N THR A 245 9.96 10.51 1.37
CA THR A 245 9.78 11.95 1.23
C THR A 245 11.04 12.72 1.56
N TRP A 246 11.69 12.42 2.69
CA TRP A 246 12.78 13.25 3.22
C TRP A 246 14.17 12.77 2.87
N MET A 247 14.33 11.50 2.46
CA MET A 247 15.65 10.95 2.20
C MET A 247 16.37 11.61 1.02
N PRO A 248 15.72 11.87 -0.14
CA PRO A 248 16.38 12.61 -1.23
C PRO A 248 16.83 14.02 -0.79
N THR A 249 15.99 14.72 -0.03
CA THR A 249 16.32 16.05 0.52
C THR A 249 17.49 15.97 1.47
N MET A 250 17.50 15.04 2.41
CA MET A 250 18.58 14.84 3.38
C MET A 250 19.92 14.55 2.68
N LEU A 251 19.93 13.67 1.67
CA LEU A 251 21.12 13.38 0.87
C LEU A 251 21.66 14.64 0.15
N ALA A 252 20.76 15.49 -0.36
CA ALA A 252 21.16 16.72 -1.03
C ALA A 252 21.62 17.81 -0.05
N SER A 253 20.85 18.10 1.00
CA SER A 253 21.07 19.23 1.89
C SER A 253 22.09 18.96 3.00
N GLU A 254 22.18 17.74 3.52
CA GLU A 254 23.10 17.39 4.61
C GLU A 254 24.40 16.78 4.10
N LEU A 255 24.34 15.97 3.02
CA LEU A 255 25.50 15.27 2.46
C LEU A 255 26.04 15.88 1.15
N GLY A 256 25.37 16.90 0.61
CA GLY A 256 25.80 17.59 -0.61
C GLY A 256 25.75 16.73 -1.88
N TYR A 257 24.91 15.69 -1.91
CA TYR A 257 24.79 14.82 -3.08
C TYR A 257 23.92 15.43 -4.17
N ASP A 258 24.38 15.26 -5.41
CA ASP A 258 23.69 15.72 -6.59
C ASP A 258 22.42 14.91 -6.91
N PHE A 259 21.68 15.38 -7.91
CA PHE A 259 20.47 14.75 -8.40
C PHE A 259 20.69 13.30 -8.87
N ASN A 260 21.84 12.98 -9.45
CA ASN A 260 22.13 11.65 -9.96
C ASN A 260 22.27 10.64 -8.81
N LYS A 261 22.98 11.03 -7.75
CA LYS A 261 23.18 10.20 -6.56
C LYS A 261 21.87 9.97 -5.80
N THR A 262 21.05 11.00 -5.61
CA THR A 262 19.75 10.87 -4.94
C THR A 262 18.76 10.00 -5.72
N THR A 263 18.78 10.10 -7.05
CA THR A 263 18.02 9.22 -7.94
C THR A 263 18.50 7.77 -7.84
N LEU A 264 19.81 7.54 -7.87
CA LEU A 264 20.40 6.19 -7.75
C LEU A 264 20.06 5.53 -6.41
N TRP A 265 20.06 6.29 -5.32
CA TRP A 265 19.59 5.83 -4.02
C TRP A 265 18.13 5.36 -4.09
N THR A 266 17.25 6.20 -4.64
CA THR A 266 15.81 5.90 -4.74
C THR A 266 15.56 4.59 -5.50
N VAL A 267 16.24 4.40 -6.64
CA VAL A 267 16.14 3.17 -7.44
C VAL A 267 16.61 1.95 -6.65
N THR A 268 17.77 2.07 -5.98
CA THR A 268 18.35 0.97 -5.19
C THR A 268 17.42 0.57 -4.04
N THR A 269 16.83 1.54 -3.35
CA THR A 269 15.86 1.30 -2.29
C THR A 269 14.59 0.64 -2.82
N ILE A 270 14.02 1.09 -3.95
CA ILE A 270 12.83 0.46 -4.56
C ILE A 270 13.10 -1.01 -4.93
N ILE A 271 14.27 -1.32 -5.50
CA ILE A 271 14.67 -2.71 -5.79
C ILE A 271 14.69 -3.52 -4.50
N GLY A 272 15.29 -2.97 -3.43
CA GLY A 272 15.26 -3.54 -2.09
C GLY A 272 13.84 -3.83 -1.60
N MET A 273 12.92 -2.86 -1.75
CA MET A 273 11.52 -3.00 -1.38
C MET A 273 10.84 -4.16 -2.13
N ILE A 274 11.01 -4.24 -3.46
CA ILE A 274 10.40 -5.30 -4.29
C ILE A 274 10.89 -6.68 -3.83
N ILE A 275 12.20 -6.85 -3.67
CA ILE A 275 12.78 -8.13 -3.22
C ILE A 275 12.29 -8.45 -1.81
N GLY A 276 12.27 -7.46 -0.90
CA GLY A 276 11.76 -7.60 0.46
C GLY A 276 10.31 -8.07 0.48
N ILE A 277 9.44 -7.50 -0.36
CA ILE A 277 8.01 -7.86 -0.44
C ILE A 277 7.83 -9.33 -0.84
N LEU A 278 8.59 -9.78 -1.85
CA LEU A 278 8.50 -11.15 -2.35
C LEU A 278 9.06 -12.16 -1.33
N ILE A 279 10.20 -11.85 -0.72
CA ILE A 279 10.83 -12.71 0.29
C ILE A 279 9.97 -12.76 1.56
N PHE A 280 9.38 -11.64 1.97
CA PHE A 280 8.43 -11.61 3.09
C PHE A 280 7.26 -12.56 2.85
N GLY A 281 6.64 -12.51 1.66
CA GLY A 281 5.51 -13.39 1.33
C GLY A 281 5.88 -14.87 1.41
N TYR A 282 7.06 -15.23 0.91
CA TYR A 282 7.61 -16.58 1.03
C TYR A 282 7.83 -17.00 2.49
N LEU A 283 8.44 -16.13 3.31
CA LEU A 283 8.71 -16.39 4.72
C LEU A 283 7.42 -16.50 5.52
N ALA A 284 6.46 -15.60 5.30
CA ALA A 284 5.17 -15.61 5.97
C ALA A 284 4.42 -16.93 5.73
N ASP A 285 4.45 -17.49 4.52
CA ASP A 285 3.86 -18.81 4.23
C ASP A 285 4.68 -19.96 4.85
N LYS A 286 6.01 -19.81 4.97
CA LYS A 286 6.90 -20.86 5.51
C LYS A 286 6.88 -20.93 7.04
N ILE A 287 7.19 -19.84 7.72
CA ILE A 287 7.41 -19.80 9.17
C ILE A 287 6.22 -19.21 9.95
N GLY A 288 5.26 -18.59 9.28
CA GLY A 288 4.06 -17.99 9.90
C GLY A 288 4.03 -16.47 9.80
N ARG A 289 2.85 -15.88 10.02
CA ARG A 289 2.62 -14.45 9.82
C ARG A 289 3.34 -13.64 10.90
N ARG A 290 3.05 -13.93 12.17
CA ARG A 290 3.57 -13.19 13.31
C ARG A 290 5.10 -13.23 13.43
N PRO A 291 5.81 -14.38 13.33
CA PRO A 291 7.27 -14.38 13.42
C PRO A 291 7.93 -13.68 12.23
N SER A 292 7.32 -13.73 11.04
CA SER A 292 7.82 -12.98 9.88
C SER A 292 7.74 -11.47 10.09
N TYR A 293 6.59 -10.96 10.56
CA TYR A 293 6.44 -9.54 10.90
C TYR A 293 7.40 -9.10 11.99
N ILE A 294 7.49 -9.83 13.11
CA ILE A 294 8.40 -9.49 14.22
C ILE A 294 9.85 -9.46 13.74
N THR A 295 10.28 -10.44 12.93
CA THR A 295 11.64 -10.50 12.39
C THR A 295 11.94 -9.29 11.51
N PHE A 296 11.03 -8.96 10.58
CA PHE A 296 11.20 -7.80 9.70
C PHE A 296 11.16 -6.48 10.45
N LEU A 297 10.31 -6.34 11.46
CA LEU A 297 10.20 -5.13 12.28
C LEU A 297 11.45 -4.89 13.15
N ILE A 298 11.99 -5.94 13.77
CA ILE A 298 13.25 -5.84 14.53
C ILE A 298 14.41 -5.51 13.60
N ALA A 299 14.49 -6.20 12.45
CA ALA A 299 15.52 -5.91 11.45
C ALA A 299 15.39 -4.49 10.89
N ALA A 300 14.15 -4.01 10.66
CA ALA A 300 13.86 -2.64 10.24
C ALA A 300 14.33 -1.62 11.29
N ALA A 301 14.05 -1.84 12.58
CA ALA A 301 14.52 -0.97 13.64
C ALA A 301 16.05 -0.86 13.67
N ILE A 302 16.75 -1.99 13.56
CA ILE A 302 18.22 -2.06 13.55
C ILE A 302 18.80 -1.39 12.31
N ILE A 303 18.31 -1.74 11.11
CA ILE A 303 18.87 -1.19 9.87
C ILE A 303 18.61 0.31 9.78
N VAL A 304 17.46 0.81 10.22
CA VAL A 304 17.16 2.25 10.26
C VAL A 304 18.16 2.97 11.15
N TRP A 305 18.42 2.45 12.36
CA TRP A 305 19.40 3.04 13.25
C TRP A 305 20.81 3.08 12.63
N ILE A 306 21.27 1.97 12.07
CA ILE A 306 22.59 1.85 11.41
C ILE A 306 22.68 2.77 10.18
N TYR A 307 21.61 2.84 9.39
CA TYR A 307 21.58 3.59 8.13
C TYR A 307 21.91 5.07 8.35
N PHE A 308 21.37 5.67 9.40
CA PHE A 308 21.62 7.08 9.71
C PHE A 308 22.95 7.35 10.44
N GLN A 309 23.80 6.33 10.63
CA GLN A 309 25.18 6.51 11.13
C GLN A 309 26.21 6.56 9.99
N VAL A 310 25.82 6.25 8.75
CA VAL A 310 26.74 6.22 7.61
C VAL A 310 26.53 7.43 6.71
N THR A 311 27.63 7.93 6.12
CA THR A 311 27.59 9.08 5.21
C THR A 311 28.15 8.76 3.82
N SER A 312 28.89 7.66 3.65
CA SER A 312 29.50 7.30 2.37
C SER A 312 28.45 6.80 1.37
N MET A 313 28.54 7.26 0.12
CA MET A 313 27.57 6.92 -0.93
C MET A 313 27.44 5.41 -1.15
N ALA A 314 28.56 4.68 -1.16
CA ALA A 314 28.54 3.23 -1.34
C ALA A 314 27.78 2.52 -0.20
N ALA A 315 27.98 2.93 1.05
CA ALA A 315 27.23 2.38 2.18
C ALA A 315 25.75 2.76 2.12
N LEU A 316 25.43 4.02 1.77
CA LEU A 316 24.05 4.50 1.65
C LEU A 316 23.26 3.81 0.54
N LEU A 317 23.91 3.39 -0.55
CA LEU A 317 23.29 2.58 -1.60
C LEU A 317 23.05 1.14 -1.12
N LEU A 318 24.10 0.48 -0.64
CA LEU A 318 24.01 -0.91 -0.19
C LEU A 318 23.01 -1.07 0.94
N LEU A 319 23.14 -0.26 1.99
CA LEU A 319 22.21 -0.25 3.11
C LEU A 319 20.85 0.34 2.71
N GLY A 320 20.76 1.14 1.66
CA GLY A 320 19.50 1.71 1.16
C GLY A 320 18.60 0.66 0.56
N GLY A 321 19.18 -0.33 -0.15
CA GLY A 321 18.48 -1.53 -0.58
C GLY A 321 18.02 -2.39 0.61
N VAL A 322 18.90 -2.61 1.59
CA VAL A 322 18.57 -3.39 2.81
C VAL A 322 17.50 -2.69 3.66
N LEU A 323 17.55 -1.36 3.75
CA LEU A 323 16.54 -0.51 4.37
C LEU A 323 15.20 -0.73 3.69
N GLY A 324 15.13 -0.57 2.35
CA GLY A 324 13.92 -0.82 1.58
C GLY A 324 13.37 -2.23 1.76
N PHE A 325 14.25 -3.24 1.79
CA PHE A 325 13.90 -4.64 2.00
C PHE A 325 13.15 -4.87 3.31
N PHE A 326 13.66 -4.37 4.44
CA PHE A 326 13.02 -4.61 5.75
C PHE A 326 11.88 -3.63 6.04
N VAL A 327 12.04 -2.35 5.70
CA VAL A 327 11.04 -1.31 5.97
C VAL A 327 9.77 -1.56 5.19
N ASN A 328 9.87 -1.91 3.90
CA ASN A 328 8.68 -2.06 3.05
C ASN A 328 8.35 -3.52 2.72
N GLY A 329 9.24 -4.47 3.02
CA GLY A 329 9.01 -5.87 2.68
C GLY A 329 7.75 -6.47 3.30
N MET A 330 7.42 -6.08 4.52
CA MET A 330 6.24 -6.61 5.21
C MET A 330 4.90 -6.15 4.61
N MET A 331 4.89 -5.19 3.65
CA MET A 331 3.69 -4.81 2.90
C MET A 331 3.00 -5.99 2.24
N GLY A 332 3.77 -6.98 1.77
CA GLY A 332 3.22 -8.15 1.10
C GLY A 332 2.38 -9.07 1.99
N GLY A 333 2.54 -8.97 3.32
CA GLY A 333 1.83 -9.81 4.26
C GLY A 333 0.43 -9.36 4.63
N TYR A 334 0.08 -8.08 4.42
CA TYR A 334 -1.10 -7.51 5.06
C TYR A 334 -2.39 -8.10 4.52
N GLY A 335 -2.47 -8.38 3.22
CA GLY A 335 -3.65 -9.03 2.63
C GLY A 335 -3.92 -10.40 3.26
N ALA A 336 -2.91 -11.26 3.39
CA ALA A 336 -3.09 -12.57 4.04
C ALA A 336 -3.42 -12.43 5.53
N LEU A 337 -2.71 -11.55 6.25
CA LEU A 337 -2.89 -11.33 7.68
C LEU A 337 -4.30 -10.82 8.00
N LEU A 338 -4.80 -9.84 7.26
CA LEU A 338 -6.15 -9.30 7.43
C LEU A 338 -7.20 -10.35 7.07
N ALA A 339 -7.03 -11.03 5.93
CA ALA A 339 -7.97 -12.05 5.48
C ALA A 339 -8.14 -13.22 6.47
N GLU A 340 -7.08 -13.59 7.20
CA GLU A 340 -7.09 -14.67 8.19
C GLU A 340 -7.65 -14.27 9.57
N HIS A 341 -7.82 -12.96 9.84
CA HIS A 341 -8.35 -12.44 11.10
C HIS A 341 -9.80 -11.96 11.00
N TYR A 342 -10.30 -11.69 9.80
CA TYR A 342 -11.67 -11.22 9.57
C TYR A 342 -12.45 -12.18 8.68
N ASN A 343 -13.69 -12.44 9.08
CA ASN A 343 -14.62 -13.27 8.31
C ASN A 343 -15.00 -12.59 7.00
N THR A 344 -15.45 -13.39 6.05
CA THR A 344 -15.70 -12.97 4.67
C THR A 344 -16.76 -11.88 4.56
N GLU A 345 -17.73 -11.84 5.49
CA GLU A 345 -18.81 -10.85 5.46
C GLU A 345 -18.32 -9.41 5.65
N VAL A 346 -17.17 -9.21 6.30
CA VAL A 346 -16.60 -7.88 6.60
C VAL A 346 -15.14 -7.75 6.19
N ARG A 347 -14.58 -8.72 5.46
CA ARG A 347 -13.16 -8.76 5.11
C ARG A 347 -12.73 -7.55 4.30
N SER A 348 -13.52 -7.18 3.28
CA SER A 348 -13.16 -6.05 2.43
C SER A 348 -13.26 -4.73 3.20
N THR A 349 -14.28 -4.60 4.07
CA THR A 349 -14.41 -3.50 5.02
C THR A 349 -13.20 -3.43 5.94
N ALA A 350 -12.78 -4.55 6.54
CA ALA A 350 -11.65 -4.60 7.46
C ALA A 350 -10.35 -4.18 6.77
N GLU A 351 -10.05 -4.77 5.61
CA GLU A 351 -8.83 -4.46 4.87
C GLU A 351 -8.75 -2.98 4.47
N ASN A 352 -9.84 -2.41 3.95
CA ASN A 352 -9.83 -1.02 3.54
C ASN A 352 -9.82 -0.03 4.71
N ILE A 353 -10.60 -0.28 5.77
CA ILE A 353 -10.62 0.62 6.94
C ILE A 353 -9.28 0.62 7.65
N ILE A 354 -8.77 -0.57 8.01
CA ILE A 354 -7.54 -0.68 8.80
C ILE A 354 -6.37 -0.06 8.04
N PHE A 355 -6.24 -0.40 6.75
CA PHE A 355 -5.13 0.11 5.94
C PHE A 355 -5.23 1.61 5.68
N ASN A 356 -6.41 2.13 5.33
CA ASN A 356 -6.53 3.57 5.05
C ASN A 356 -6.46 4.43 6.32
N VAL A 357 -6.97 3.96 7.47
CA VAL A 357 -6.74 4.66 8.75
C VAL A 357 -5.24 4.67 9.07
N GLY A 358 -4.55 3.55 8.87
CA GLY A 358 -3.10 3.50 9.02
C GLY A 358 -2.38 4.48 8.08
N ARG A 359 -2.79 4.53 6.82
CA ARG A 359 -2.30 5.48 5.80
C ARG A 359 -2.56 6.93 6.20
N ALA A 360 -3.72 7.23 6.79
CA ALA A 360 -4.07 8.57 7.27
C ALA A 360 -3.16 9.05 8.40
N ILE A 361 -2.95 8.19 9.41
CA ILE A 361 -2.04 8.45 10.53
C ILE A 361 -0.61 8.64 10.01
N ALA A 362 -0.19 7.79 9.07
CA ALA A 362 1.10 7.88 8.41
C ALA A 362 1.26 9.13 7.53
N GLY A 363 0.17 9.72 7.04
CA GLY A 363 0.21 10.96 6.27
C GLY A 363 0.77 12.15 7.06
N PHE A 364 0.79 12.07 8.39
CA PHE A 364 1.45 13.06 9.24
C PHE A 364 2.97 12.87 9.35
N ALA A 365 3.53 11.76 8.84
CA ALA A 365 4.96 11.46 8.95
C ALA A 365 5.85 12.57 8.36
N PRO A 366 5.61 13.06 7.12
CA PRO A 366 6.44 14.11 6.56
C PRO A 366 6.41 15.39 7.40
N PHE A 367 5.25 15.77 7.93
CA PHE A 367 5.10 16.95 8.78
C PHE A 367 5.88 16.79 10.10
N ILE A 368 5.71 15.66 10.79
CA ILE A 368 6.37 15.41 12.08
C ILE A 368 7.89 15.38 11.91
N ILE A 369 8.40 14.70 10.87
CA ILE A 369 9.84 14.64 10.57
C ILE A 369 10.38 16.03 10.25
N GLY A 370 9.68 16.80 9.39
CA GLY A 370 10.07 18.16 9.03
C GLY A 370 10.07 19.12 10.22
N TYR A 371 9.10 18.99 11.13
CA TYR A 371 9.05 19.79 12.35
C TYR A 371 10.22 19.49 13.29
N ILE A 372 10.55 18.21 13.50
CA ILE A 372 11.71 17.81 14.32
C ILE A 372 13.00 18.33 13.68
N SER A 373 13.11 18.34 12.35
CA SER A 373 14.30 18.86 11.65
C SER A 373 14.46 20.39 11.68
N LEU A 374 13.53 21.14 12.27
CA LEU A 374 13.73 22.59 12.50
C LEU A 374 14.69 22.84 13.66
N ASN A 375 14.70 21.95 14.65
CA ASN A 375 15.53 22.06 15.86
C ASN A 375 16.66 21.01 15.89
N HIS A 376 16.62 20.04 14.99
CA HIS A 376 17.59 18.95 14.83
C HIS A 376 17.88 18.69 13.34
N SER A 377 18.70 17.70 12.99
CA SER A 377 18.90 17.30 11.59
C SER A 377 17.75 16.41 11.07
N LEU A 378 17.57 16.34 9.75
CA LEU A 378 16.71 15.34 9.10
C LEU A 378 17.20 13.92 9.40
N SER A 379 18.52 13.70 9.40
CA SER A 379 19.11 12.42 9.81
C SER A 379 18.67 12.01 11.22
N TYR A 380 18.68 12.95 12.17
CA TYR A 380 18.19 12.70 13.53
C TYR A 380 16.71 12.35 13.54
N ALA A 381 15.86 13.15 12.88
CA ALA A 381 14.42 12.92 12.83
C ALA A 381 14.06 11.56 12.21
N LEU A 382 14.74 11.16 11.13
CA LEU A 382 14.53 9.88 10.46
C LEU A 382 15.05 8.70 11.29
N SER A 383 16.11 8.87 12.07
CA SER A 383 16.62 7.81 12.96
C SER A 383 15.60 7.39 14.02
N LEU A 384 14.69 8.28 14.44
CA LEU A 384 13.62 8.01 15.40
C LEU A 384 12.58 7.01 14.88
N LEU A 385 12.51 6.78 13.55
CA LEU A 385 11.68 5.73 12.96
C LEU A 385 12.02 4.35 13.52
N SER A 386 13.27 4.12 13.94
CA SER A 386 13.69 2.87 14.58
C SER A 386 12.79 2.50 15.77
N GLY A 387 12.46 3.48 16.62
CA GLY A 387 11.56 3.29 17.77
C GLY A 387 10.11 2.98 17.36
N VAL A 388 9.65 3.55 16.25
CA VAL A 388 8.30 3.32 15.71
C VAL A 388 8.15 1.87 15.23
N TYR A 389 9.19 1.26 14.64
CA TYR A 389 9.17 -0.18 14.29
C TYR A 389 9.14 -1.08 15.52
N ILE A 390 9.81 -0.71 16.62
CA ILE A 390 9.72 -1.43 17.89
C ILE A 390 8.28 -1.40 18.42
N LEU A 391 7.61 -0.24 18.36
CA LEU A 391 6.20 -0.12 18.75
C LEU A 391 5.31 -1.09 17.96
N SER A 392 5.51 -1.19 16.65
CA SER A 392 4.77 -2.16 15.83
C SER A 392 5.11 -3.62 16.19
N ALA A 393 6.37 -3.92 16.52
CA ALA A 393 6.76 -5.27 16.96
C ALA A 393 6.03 -5.63 18.27
N LEU A 394 5.91 -4.69 19.20
CA LEU A 394 5.14 -4.88 20.44
C LEU A 394 3.64 -5.08 20.14
N ALA A 395 3.07 -4.36 19.18
CA ALA A 395 1.69 -4.60 18.74
C ALA A 395 1.50 -6.03 18.21
N PHE A 396 2.44 -6.54 17.41
CA PHE A 396 2.43 -7.96 16.99
C PHE A 396 2.62 -8.95 18.14
N ILE A 397 3.35 -8.58 19.20
CA ILE A 397 3.56 -9.46 20.35
C ILE A 397 2.31 -9.55 21.24
N PHE A 398 1.64 -8.43 21.47
CA PHE A 398 0.59 -8.34 22.49
C PHE A 398 -0.83 -8.28 21.96
N LEU A 399 -1.03 -7.86 20.71
CA LEU A 399 -2.36 -7.57 20.16
C LEU A 399 -2.75 -8.47 18.98
N ILE A 400 -1.78 -8.96 18.20
CA ILE A 400 -2.03 -9.72 16.97
C ILE A 400 -1.61 -11.19 17.17
N PRO A 401 -2.56 -12.14 17.25
CA PRO A 401 -2.23 -13.56 17.36
C PRO A 401 -1.67 -14.13 16.04
N GLU A 402 -1.06 -15.31 16.11
CA GLU A 402 -0.66 -16.03 14.90
C GLU A 402 -1.89 -16.50 14.13
N SER A 403 -1.81 -16.44 12.80
CA SER A 403 -2.91 -16.69 11.86
C SER A 403 -2.57 -17.66 10.74
N LYS A 404 -1.30 -18.09 10.64
CA LYS A 404 -0.85 -19.07 9.65
C LYS A 404 -1.80 -20.27 9.61
N ASP A 405 -2.16 -20.67 8.39
CA ASP A 405 -2.99 -21.83 8.09
C ASP A 405 -4.46 -21.74 8.57
N LYS A 406 -4.90 -20.61 9.14
CA LYS A 406 -6.33 -20.37 9.42
C LYS A 406 -7.14 -20.44 8.13
N GLU A 407 -8.26 -21.15 8.21
CA GLU A 407 -9.23 -21.19 7.14
C GLU A 407 -10.03 -19.89 7.12
N ILE A 408 -10.25 -19.41 5.91
CA ILE A 408 -11.03 -18.21 5.65
C ILE A 408 -12.48 -18.67 5.57
N VAL A 409 -13.29 -18.20 6.51
CA VAL A 409 -14.73 -18.44 6.57
C VAL A 409 -15.45 -17.19 6.11
#